data_AF-R9GUT2-F1
#
_entry.id   AF-R9GUT2-F1
#
_cell.length_a   1.000
_cell.length_b   1.000
_cell.length_c   1.000
_cell.angle_alpha   90.00
_cell.angle_beta   90.00
_cell.angle_gamma   90.00
#
_symmetry.space_group_name_H-M   'P 1'
#
loop_
_entity.id
_entity.type
_entity.pdbx_description
1 polymer ?
#
loop_
_entity_poly.entity_id
_entity_poly.type
_entity_poly.pdbx_seq_one_letter_code
_entity_poly.pdbx_strand_id
1 'polypeptide(L)'
;MDSDVGHIVALVKQLGLDDNTYIFFTRDNGPHEEGGADPVYFNSAGPLRGVKRDLYEGGIRVPLIAWSPKNIPAGKVSNTPWAFWDVLPTFSELTHSKSLPDINGLSYVASLKGKKQVNQHDHFYWQFNEKYLQEALI
;
A
#
# COMPACT_ATOMS: atom_id res chain seq x y z
N MET A 1 -9.62 0.62 15.31
CA MET A 1 -8.64 0.30 14.26
C MET A 1 -7.24 0.08 14.82
N ASP A 2 -6.54 1.12 15.33
CA ASP A 2 -5.16 0.96 15.84
C ASP A 2 -5.06 -0.11 16.94
N SER A 3 -5.93 -0.05 17.95
CA SER A 3 -6.00 -1.08 19.00
C SER A 3 -6.29 -2.48 18.46
N ASP A 4 -7.09 -2.60 17.39
CA ASP A 4 -7.43 -3.88 16.77
C ASP A 4 -6.22 -4.48 16.03
N VAL A 5 -5.46 -3.64 15.33
CA VAL A 5 -4.16 -4.03 14.74
C VAL A 5 -3.21 -4.46 15.86
N GLY A 6 -3.19 -3.73 16.98
CA GLY A 6 -2.44 -4.10 18.18
C GLY A 6 -2.79 -5.49 18.70
N HIS A 7 -4.09 -5.83 18.77
CA HIS A 7 -4.55 -7.16 19.17
C HIS A 7 -4.09 -8.25 18.20
N ILE A 8 -4.14 -8.01 16.88
CA ILE A 8 -3.66 -8.96 15.86
C ILE A 8 -2.16 -9.21 16.03
N VAL A 9 -1.35 -8.14 16.15
CA VAL A 9 0.11 -8.24 16.32
C VAL A 9 0.45 -8.97 17.62
N ALA A 10 -0.26 -8.67 18.72
CA ALA A 10 -0.06 -9.34 20.00
C ALA A 10 -0.38 -10.84 19.92
N LEU A 11 -1.47 -11.21 19.25
CA LEU A 11 -1.85 -12.60 19.05
C LEU A 11 -0.83 -13.36 18.19
N VAL A 12 -0.35 -12.77 17.09
CA VAL A 12 0.69 -13.38 16.23
C VAL A 12 1.95 -13.68 17.04
N LYS A 13 2.38 -12.76 17.91
CA LYS A 13 3.52 -12.97 18.82
C LYS A 13 3.25 -14.03 19.89
N GLN A 14 2.07 -14.00 20.51
CA GLN A 14 1.68 -14.97 21.54
C GLN A 14 1.69 -16.41 20.98
N LEU A 15 1.30 -16.58 19.72
CA LEU A 15 1.30 -17.87 19.03
C LEU A 15 2.69 -18.27 18.49
N GLY A 16 3.72 -17.43 18.63
CA GLY A 16 5.06 -17.68 18.09
C GLY A 16 5.11 -17.72 16.55
N LEU A 17 4.20 -17.02 15.87
CA LEU A 17 4.08 -17.00 14.41
C LEU A 17 4.81 -15.82 13.76
N ASP A 18 5.37 -14.91 14.55
CA ASP A 18 5.97 -13.66 14.07
C ASP A 18 7.22 -13.87 13.20
N ASP A 19 7.90 -15.02 13.31
CA ASP A 19 9.04 -15.36 12.45
C ASP A 19 8.65 -15.60 10.98
N ASN A 20 7.40 -16.01 10.71
CA ASN A 20 6.92 -16.34 9.36
C ASN A 20 5.59 -15.66 9.01
N THR A 21 5.27 -14.56 9.70
CA THR A 21 4.08 -13.75 9.39
C THR A 21 4.50 -12.42 8.79
N TYR A 22 3.83 -12.02 7.73
CA TYR A 22 3.91 -10.68 7.16
C TYR A 22 2.59 -9.97 7.45
N ILE A 23 2.66 -8.78 8.03
CA ILE A 23 1.52 -7.90 8.27
C ILE A 23 1.68 -6.68 7.38
N PHE A 24 0.67 -6.41 6.55
CA PHE A 24 0.60 -5.22 5.71
C PHE A 24 -0.57 -4.36 6.17
N PHE A 25 -0.33 -3.07 6.34
CA PHE A 25 -1.34 -2.09 6.69
C PHE A 25 -1.34 -0.97 5.64
N THR A 26 -2.52 -0.70 5.06
CA THR A 26 -2.72 0.32 4.02
C THR A 26 -4.17 0.83 4.03
N ARG A 27 -4.49 1.76 3.14
CA ARG A 27 -5.84 2.27 2.86
C ARG A 27 -6.16 2.10 1.39
N ASP A 28 -7.43 1.95 1.04
CA ASP A 28 -7.91 1.75 -0.33
C ASP A 28 -7.89 3.03 -1.18
N ASN A 29 -8.04 4.20 -0.56
CA ASN A 29 -7.97 5.51 -1.21
C ASN A 29 -7.58 6.63 -0.21
N GLY A 30 -7.47 7.85 -0.73
CA GLY A 30 -7.34 9.08 0.04
C GLY A 30 -8.48 9.35 1.03
N PRO A 31 -8.38 10.39 1.88
CA PRO A 31 -9.42 10.71 2.85
C PRO A 31 -10.73 11.11 2.15
N HIS A 32 -11.88 10.88 2.79
CA HIS A 32 -13.19 11.22 2.21
C HIS A 32 -13.88 12.38 2.95
N GLU A 33 -14.83 13.02 2.27
CA GLU A 33 -15.76 14.03 2.83
C GLU A 33 -17.15 13.44 3.14
N GLU A 34 -17.35 12.16 2.77
CA GLU A 34 -18.62 11.45 2.97
C GLU A 34 -18.95 11.29 4.47
N GLY A 35 -20.24 11.27 4.84
CA GLY A 35 -20.67 10.97 6.21
C GLY A 35 -20.35 12.04 7.27
N GLY A 36 -20.06 13.28 6.86
CA GLY A 36 -19.75 14.38 7.78
C GLY A 36 -18.27 14.46 8.19
N ALA A 37 -17.39 13.74 7.50
CA ALA A 37 -15.95 13.87 7.68
C ALA A 37 -15.45 15.21 7.12
N ASP A 38 -14.54 15.86 7.85
CA ASP A 38 -13.88 17.10 7.42
C ASP A 38 -12.36 16.85 7.24
N PRO A 39 -11.92 16.43 6.04
CA PRO A 39 -10.52 16.12 5.79
C PRO A 39 -9.60 17.34 5.87
N VAL A 40 -10.15 18.56 5.72
CA VAL A 40 -9.39 19.81 5.84
C VAL A 40 -9.09 20.09 7.31
N TYR A 41 -10.12 20.05 8.17
CA TYR A 41 -9.97 20.26 9.61
C TYR A 41 -8.99 19.25 10.24
N PHE A 42 -9.10 17.97 9.87
CA PHE A 42 -8.22 16.92 10.38
C PHE A 42 -6.86 16.83 9.65
N ASN A 43 -6.62 17.66 8.63
CA ASN A 43 -5.42 17.61 7.80
C ASN A 43 -5.13 16.18 7.28
N SER A 44 -6.18 15.47 6.84
CA SER A 44 -6.15 14.02 6.60
C SER A 44 -5.29 13.60 5.40
N ALA A 45 -5.08 14.50 4.43
CA ALA A 45 -4.19 14.31 3.29
C ALA A 45 -2.76 14.83 3.54
N GLY A 46 -2.52 15.50 4.67
CA GLY A 46 -1.26 16.18 4.96
C GLY A 46 -0.90 17.19 3.85
N PRO A 47 0.35 17.17 3.33
CA PRO A 47 0.77 18.12 2.29
C PRO A 47 0.22 17.78 0.89
N LEU A 48 -0.50 16.67 0.73
CA LEU A 48 -0.94 16.18 -0.57
C LEU A 48 -2.24 16.86 -1.00
N ARG A 49 -2.36 17.11 -2.30
CA ARG A 49 -3.56 17.72 -2.90
C ARG A 49 -4.63 16.65 -3.15
N GLY A 50 -5.88 16.96 -2.84
CA GLY A 50 -7.05 16.16 -3.22
C GLY A 50 -7.49 15.15 -2.16
N VAL A 51 -8.69 14.62 -2.36
CA VAL A 51 -9.38 13.67 -1.49
C VAL A 51 -9.85 12.45 -2.32
N LYS A 52 -10.55 11.50 -1.71
CA LYS A 52 -11.16 10.34 -2.38
C LYS A 52 -11.87 10.80 -3.66
N ARG A 53 -11.62 10.09 -4.77
CA ARG A 53 -12.09 10.35 -6.16
C ARG A 53 -11.32 11.43 -6.93
N ASP A 54 -10.41 12.16 -6.31
CA ASP A 54 -9.45 12.99 -7.04
C ASP A 54 -8.29 12.13 -7.54
N LEU A 55 -7.83 12.38 -8.77
CA LEU A 55 -6.59 11.79 -9.30
C LEU A 55 -5.35 12.64 -9.00
N TYR A 56 -5.38 13.38 -7.88
CA TYR A 56 -4.22 14.03 -7.28
C TYR A 56 -3.63 13.14 -6.18
N GLU A 57 -2.38 13.39 -5.78
CA GLU A 57 -1.66 12.58 -4.79
C GLU A 57 -2.44 12.29 -3.51
N GLY A 58 -3.23 13.23 -3.00
CA GLY A 58 -4.04 13.04 -1.79
C GLY A 58 -5.18 12.06 -1.96
N GLY A 59 -5.66 11.82 -3.19
CA GLY A 59 -6.70 10.85 -3.51
C GLY A 59 -6.19 9.44 -3.81
N ILE A 60 -4.97 9.32 -4.37
CA ILE A 60 -4.42 8.03 -4.85
C ILE A 60 -3.20 7.53 -4.06
N ARG A 61 -2.41 8.41 -3.41
CA ARG A 61 -1.26 8.00 -2.60
C ARG A 61 -1.72 7.62 -1.20
N VAL A 62 -1.52 6.35 -0.84
CA VAL A 62 -1.89 5.78 0.44
C VAL A 62 -0.66 5.25 1.19
N PRO A 63 -0.67 5.24 2.54
CA PRO A 63 0.44 4.68 3.30
C PRO A 63 0.52 3.17 3.11
N LEU A 64 1.73 2.61 3.06
CA LEU A 64 1.97 1.18 3.22
C LEU A 64 2.95 0.97 4.36
N ILE A 65 2.52 0.23 5.38
CA ILE A 65 3.39 -0.26 6.45
C ILE A 65 3.46 -1.78 6.31
N ALA A 66 4.67 -2.31 6.22
CA ALA A 66 4.92 -3.75 6.18
C ALA A 66 5.76 -4.16 7.39
N TRP A 67 5.37 -5.24 8.04
CA TRP A 67 6.00 -5.75 9.26
C TRP A 67 6.20 -7.26 9.17
N SER A 68 7.45 -7.70 9.38
CA SER A 68 7.82 -9.10 9.59
C SER A 68 9.22 -9.14 10.23
N PRO A 69 9.36 -9.41 11.54
CA PRO A 69 10.62 -9.24 12.28
C PRO A 69 11.83 -9.95 11.69
N LYS A 70 11.64 -11.13 11.08
CA LYS A 70 12.72 -11.92 10.47
C LYS A 70 12.97 -11.61 9.00
N ASN A 71 11.97 -11.07 8.30
CA ASN A 71 11.99 -10.97 6.84
C ASN A 71 12.11 -9.53 6.32
N ILE A 72 11.71 -8.54 7.13
CA ILE A 72 11.68 -7.12 6.78
C ILE A 72 12.55 -6.35 7.79
N PRO A 73 13.61 -5.63 7.35
CA PRO A 73 14.43 -4.84 8.25
C PRO A 73 13.62 -3.73 8.93
N ALA A 74 13.69 -3.64 10.26
CA ALA A 74 12.99 -2.62 11.03
C ALA A 74 13.51 -1.20 10.73
N GLY A 75 12.61 -0.21 10.84
CA GLY A 75 12.95 1.22 10.74
C GLY A 75 13.42 1.68 9.35
N LYS A 76 13.19 0.88 8.31
CA LYS A 76 13.49 1.28 6.93
C LYS A 76 12.32 2.02 6.30
N VAL A 77 12.66 3.03 5.49
CA VAL A 77 11.73 3.75 4.62
C VAL A 77 12.14 3.49 3.18
N SER A 78 11.16 3.16 2.34
CA SER A 78 11.34 3.04 0.89
C SER A 78 10.51 4.10 0.19
N ASN A 79 11.11 4.79 -0.77
CA ASN A 79 10.42 5.73 -1.65
C ASN A 79 10.03 5.11 -3.00
N THR A 80 10.22 3.79 -3.16
CA THR A 80 9.78 3.07 -4.36
C THR A 80 8.26 3.15 -4.47
N PRO A 81 7.71 3.71 -5.57
CA PRO A 81 6.28 3.70 -5.81
C PRO A 81 5.74 2.26 -5.95
N TRP A 82 4.48 2.06 -5.57
CA TRP A 82 3.76 0.80 -5.69
C TRP A 82 2.29 1.08 -5.94
N ALA A 83 1.57 0.09 -6.45
CA ALA A 83 0.12 0.14 -6.62
C ALA A 83 -0.56 -1.16 -6.17
N PHE A 84 -1.87 -1.13 -5.98
CA PHE A 84 -2.63 -2.29 -5.50
C PHE A 84 -2.49 -3.52 -6.41
N TRP A 85 -2.31 -3.33 -7.72
CA TRP A 85 -2.07 -4.44 -8.65
C TRP A 85 -0.71 -5.13 -8.44
N ASP A 86 0.21 -4.53 -7.67
CA ASP A 86 1.50 -5.13 -7.29
C ASP A 86 1.41 -6.07 -6.10
N VAL A 87 0.30 -6.05 -5.35
CA VAL A 87 0.09 -6.93 -4.18
C VAL A 87 0.15 -8.40 -4.60
N LEU A 88 -0.52 -8.75 -5.69
CA LEU A 88 -0.60 -10.11 -6.19
C LEU A 88 0.79 -10.71 -6.53
N PRO A 89 1.62 -10.11 -7.41
CA PRO A 89 2.94 -10.66 -7.71
C PRO A 89 3.89 -10.62 -6.49
N THR A 90 3.76 -9.60 -5.63
CA THR A 90 4.55 -9.53 -4.38
C THR A 90 4.22 -10.70 -3.46
N PHE A 91 2.93 -10.99 -3.25
CA PHE A 91 2.50 -12.07 -2.36
C PHE A 91 2.80 -13.44 -2.97
N SER A 92 2.71 -13.58 -4.29
CA SER A 92 3.14 -14.79 -4.98
C SER A 92 4.65 -15.05 -4.77
N GLU A 93 5.49 -14.03 -4.89
CA GLU A 93 6.93 -14.16 -4.63
C GLU A 93 7.22 -14.50 -3.15
N LEU A 94 6.56 -13.84 -2.20
CA LEU A 94 6.73 -14.09 -0.76
C LEU A 94 6.32 -15.50 -0.34
N THR A 95 5.26 -16.05 -0.95
CA THR A 95 4.73 -17.38 -0.63
C THR A 95 5.31 -18.49 -1.52
N HIS A 96 6.22 -18.16 -2.44
CA HIS A 96 6.74 -19.07 -3.45
C HIS A 96 5.63 -19.72 -4.31
N SER A 97 4.52 -19.01 -4.48
CA SER A 97 3.42 -19.42 -5.35
C SER A 97 3.79 -19.22 -6.82
N LYS A 98 3.10 -19.93 -7.71
CA LYS A 98 3.27 -19.75 -9.15
C LYS A 98 2.93 -18.32 -9.56
N SER A 99 3.77 -17.76 -10.43
CA SER A 99 3.45 -16.49 -11.09
C SER A 99 2.18 -16.65 -11.93
N LEU A 100 1.35 -15.62 -11.92
CA LEU A 100 0.18 -15.55 -12.80
C LEU A 100 0.60 -14.89 -14.11
N PRO A 101 0.25 -15.47 -15.26
CA PRO A 101 0.48 -14.81 -16.55
C PRO A 101 -0.44 -13.59 -16.69
N ASP A 102 -0.08 -12.68 -17.60
CA ASP A 102 -0.93 -11.58 -18.06
C ASP A 102 -1.42 -10.63 -16.95
N ILE A 103 -0.55 -10.31 -15.99
CA ILE A 103 -0.79 -9.30 -14.95
C ILE A 103 0.05 -8.05 -15.21
N ASN A 104 -0.46 -6.88 -14.80
CA ASN A 104 0.29 -5.62 -14.90
C ASN A 104 1.22 -5.37 -13.71
N GLY A 105 1.05 -6.09 -12.60
CA GLY A 105 1.81 -5.82 -11.39
C GLY A 105 3.26 -6.28 -11.41
N LEU A 106 4.09 -5.56 -10.66
CA LEU A 106 5.50 -5.83 -10.45
C LEU A 106 5.75 -6.05 -8.96
N SER A 107 6.38 -7.17 -8.62
CA SER A 107 6.71 -7.48 -7.22
C SER A 107 7.66 -6.44 -6.63
N TYR A 108 7.35 -5.94 -5.43
CA TYR A 108 8.21 -5.03 -4.66
C TYR A 108 8.92 -5.71 -3.47
N VAL A 109 9.08 -7.04 -3.48
CA VAL A 109 9.75 -7.80 -2.41
C VAL A 109 11.17 -7.32 -2.13
N ALA A 110 11.91 -6.86 -3.16
CA ALA A 110 13.24 -6.30 -2.95
C ALA A 110 13.19 -5.06 -2.04
N SER A 111 12.21 -4.17 -2.25
CA SER A 111 11.97 -3.00 -1.39
C SER A 111 11.60 -3.42 0.04
N LEU A 112 10.75 -4.44 0.22
CA LEU A 112 10.42 -4.98 1.55
C LEU A 112 11.65 -5.48 2.30
N LYS A 113 12.61 -6.08 1.58
CA LYS A 113 13.87 -6.59 2.15
C LYS A 113 14.95 -5.50 2.30
N GLY A 114 14.60 -4.23 2.12
CA GLY A 114 15.53 -3.09 2.19
C GLY A 114 16.59 -3.07 1.08
N LYS A 115 16.33 -3.76 -0.03
CA LYS A 115 17.20 -3.81 -1.21
C LYS A 115 16.70 -2.83 -2.27
N LYS A 116 17.58 -2.45 -3.20
CA LYS A 116 17.21 -1.63 -4.35
C LYS A 116 16.23 -2.41 -5.24
N GLN A 117 15.09 -1.79 -5.55
CA GLN A 117 14.12 -2.30 -6.51
C GLN A 117 14.68 -2.12 -7.94
N VAL A 118 14.81 -3.22 -8.67
CA VAL A 118 15.30 -3.20 -10.06
C VAL A 118 14.13 -3.08 -11.05
N ASN A 119 13.05 -3.83 -10.82
CA ASN A 119 11.87 -3.80 -11.68
C ASN A 119 10.89 -2.77 -11.12
N GLN A 120 10.61 -1.72 -11.89
CA GLN A 120 9.71 -0.64 -11.53
C GLN A 120 8.79 -0.36 -12.72
N HIS A 121 7.61 0.20 -12.43
CA HIS A 121 6.71 0.65 -13.48
C HIS A 121 7.31 1.85 -14.19
N ASP A 122 7.23 1.86 -15.52
CA ASP A 122 7.58 3.04 -16.32
C ASP A 122 6.58 4.19 -16.07
N HIS A 123 5.34 3.82 -15.76
CA HIS A 123 4.27 4.72 -15.42
C HIS A 123 3.21 4.01 -14.58
N PHE A 124 2.48 4.78 -13.78
CA PHE A 124 1.25 4.35 -13.15
C PHE A 124 0.07 5.06 -13.81
N TYR A 125 -1.02 4.34 -14.06
CA TYR A 125 -2.19 4.87 -14.73
C TYR A 125 -3.45 4.73 -13.86
N TRP A 126 -4.21 5.81 -13.75
CA TRP A 126 -5.55 5.81 -13.17
C TRP A 126 -6.54 6.40 -14.14
N GLN A 127 -7.72 5.77 -14.22
CA GLN A 127 -8.88 6.29 -14.92
C GLN A 127 -10.07 6.28 -13.96
N PHE A 128 -10.78 7.40 -13.87
CA PHE A 128 -12.01 7.49 -13.10
C PHE A 128 -13.11 8.10 -13.96
N ASN A 129 -14.26 7.42 -14.06
CA ASN A 129 -15.36 7.80 -14.95
C ASN A 129 -16.72 7.65 -14.24
N GLU A 130 -17.01 8.56 -13.33
CA GLU A 130 -18.32 8.61 -12.63
C GLU A 130 -19.17 9.81 -13.07
N LYS A 131 -18.56 11.00 -13.24
CA LYS A 131 -19.24 12.21 -13.74
C LYS A 131 -18.72 12.66 -15.11
N TYR A 132 -17.41 12.64 -15.25
CA TYR A 132 -16.65 12.92 -16.47
C TYR A 132 -15.36 12.11 -16.40
N LEU A 133 -14.73 11.89 -17.55
CA LEU A 133 -13.47 11.18 -17.64
C LEU A 133 -12.37 11.99 -16.94
N GLN A 134 -11.68 11.33 -16.01
CA GLN A 134 -10.47 11.80 -15.38
C GLN A 134 -9.37 10.77 -15.58
N GLU A 135 -8.17 11.23 -15.87
CA GLU A 135 -6.99 10.39 -16.08
C GLU A 135 -5.78 10.97 -15.35
N ALA A 136 -4.94 10.09 -14.82
CA ALA A 136 -3.62 10.44 -14.30
C ALA A 136 -2.59 9.42 -14.78
N LEU A 137 -1.45 9.95 -15.22
CA LEU A 137 -0.26 9.20 -15.60
C LEU A 137 0.89 9.74 -14.76
N ILE A 138 1.48 8.89 -13.94
CA ILE A 138 2.58 9.23 -13.00
C ILE A 138 3.83 8.48 -13.39
#